data_AF-A0A8H3QPE2-F1
#
_entry.id   AF-A0A8H3QPE2-F1
#
_cell.length_a   1.000
_cell.length_b   1.000
_cell.length_c   1.000
_cell.angle_alpha   90.00
_cell.angle_beta   90.00
_cell.angle_gamma   90.00
#
_symmetry.space_group_name_H-M   'P 1'
#
loop_
_entity.id
_entity.type
_entity.pdbx_description
1 polymer ?
#
loop_
_entity_poly.entity_id
_entity_poly.type
_entity_poly.pdbx_seq_one_letter_code
_entity_poly.pdbx_strand_id
1 'polypeptide(L)'
;MIKCRDAEIKNRPATKELYQLLNKWNSEAYDGKCEIYFQTKECDKIGEKKFYNRSNESKSKSIQIHPQAIYTSRLLNVKNLPKPVNSTDLLSIQINSVSECLDVQLSELELNEIYQDKGSNIE
;
A
#
# COMPACT_ATOMS: atom_id res chain seq x y z
N MET A 1 7.00 -7.44 8.79
CA MET A 1 6.38 -6.16 8.37
C MET A 1 6.35 -5.09 9.47
N ILE A 2 6.17 -5.44 10.75
CA ILE A 2 6.07 -4.46 11.85
C ILE A 2 7.30 -3.52 11.93
N LYS A 3 8.51 -4.06 11.73
CA LYS A 3 9.75 -3.27 11.80
C LYS A 3 9.88 -2.17 10.73
N CYS A 4 9.30 -2.36 9.54
CA CYS A 4 9.37 -1.34 8.47
C CYS A 4 8.50 -0.11 8.77
N ARG A 5 7.49 -0.27 9.64
CA ARG A 5 6.56 0.81 10.03
C ARG A 5 7.03 1.57 11.27
N ASP A 6 8.21 1.23 11.81
CA ASP A 6 8.71 1.88 13.00
C ASP A 6 9.02 3.37 12.73
N ALA A 7 8.55 4.24 13.61
CA ALA A 7 8.78 5.67 13.58
C ALA A 7 10.28 6.00 13.67
N GLU A 8 11.04 5.22 14.42
CA GLU A 8 12.48 5.41 14.57
C GLU A 8 13.25 4.71 13.44
N ILE A 9 14.06 5.47 12.71
CA ILE A 9 14.84 4.97 11.56
C ILE A 9 15.77 3.81 11.96
N LYS A 10 16.39 3.89 13.14
CA LYS A 10 17.30 2.86 13.67
C LYS A 10 16.62 1.49 13.91
N ASN A 11 15.30 1.45 14.04
CA ASN A 11 14.54 0.22 14.24
C ASN A 11 14.04 -0.38 12.92
N ARG A 12 14.16 0.38 11.82
CA ARG A 12 13.80 -0.09 10.48
C ARG A 12 14.90 -1.00 9.95
N PRO A 13 14.54 -2.08 9.24
CA PRO A 13 15.53 -2.91 8.58
C PRO A 13 16.25 -2.10 7.49
N ALA A 14 17.53 -2.40 7.29
CA ALA A 14 18.26 -1.86 6.15
C ALA A 14 17.70 -2.46 4.84
N THR A 15 17.82 -1.72 3.73
CA THR A 15 17.34 -2.19 2.42
C THR A 15 17.91 -3.57 2.05
N LYS A 16 19.18 -3.84 2.37
CA LYS A 16 19.83 -5.14 2.12
C LYS A 16 19.17 -6.27 2.92
N GLU A 17 18.86 -6.04 4.19
CA GLU A 17 18.21 -7.02 5.05
C GLU A 17 16.78 -7.31 4.58
N LEU A 18 16.05 -6.26 4.21
CA LEU A 18 14.71 -6.39 3.66
C LEU A 18 14.72 -7.20 2.37
N TYR A 19 15.65 -6.93 1.46
CA TYR A 19 15.81 -7.69 0.22
C TYR A 19 16.06 -9.18 0.47
N GLN A 20 16.98 -9.51 1.39
CA GLN A 20 17.26 -10.90 1.76
C GLN A 20 16.05 -11.60 2.35
N LEU A 21 15.29 -10.91 3.20
CA LEU A 21 14.06 -11.44 3.80
C LEU A 21 13.00 -11.74 2.72
N LEU A 22 12.77 -10.80 1.81
CA LEU A 22 11.81 -10.97 0.71
C LEU A 22 12.21 -12.11 -0.24
N ASN A 23 13.50 -12.23 -0.57
CA ASN A 23 13.98 -13.35 -1.39
C ASN A 23 13.77 -14.70 -0.72
N LYS A 24 14.01 -14.79 0.60
CA LYS A 24 13.74 -16.01 1.37
C LYS A 24 12.26 -16.38 1.30
N TRP A 25 11.38 -15.42 1.58
CA TRP A 25 9.93 -15.63 1.46
C TRP A 25 9.48 -16.06 0.08
N ASN A 26 10.05 -15.44 -0.97
CA ASN A 26 9.76 -15.84 -2.34
C ASN A 26 10.19 -17.29 -2.60
N SER A 27 11.39 -17.68 -2.13
CA SER A 27 11.86 -19.07 -2.25
C SER A 27 10.96 -20.07 -1.51
N GLU A 28 10.49 -19.74 -0.31
CA GLU A 28 9.58 -20.56 0.48
C GLU A 28 8.18 -20.69 -0.15
N ALA A 29 7.73 -19.65 -0.88
CA ALA A 29 6.46 -19.68 -1.59
C ALA A 29 6.43 -20.71 -2.74
N TYR A 30 7.57 -21.00 -3.37
CA TYR A 30 7.65 -22.02 -4.42
C TYR A 30 7.38 -23.45 -3.93
N ASP A 31 7.58 -23.73 -2.64
CA ASP A 31 7.27 -25.05 -2.06
C ASP A 31 5.75 -25.32 -1.99
N GLY A 32 4.91 -24.29 -2.22
CA GLY A 32 3.46 -24.42 -2.33
C GLY A 32 2.74 -24.84 -1.04
N LYS A 33 3.47 -24.91 0.08
CA LYS A 33 2.97 -25.35 1.39
C LYS A 33 3.27 -24.37 2.52
N CYS A 34 3.91 -23.24 2.23
CA CYS A 34 4.17 -22.23 3.24
C CYS A 34 2.96 -21.31 3.44
N GLU A 35 2.91 -20.69 4.61
CA GLU A 35 1.84 -19.75 4.99
C GLU A 35 1.63 -18.62 3.97
N ILE A 36 2.72 -18.11 3.38
CA ILE A 36 2.67 -17.02 2.38
C ILE A 36 1.88 -17.46 1.15
N TYR A 37 2.11 -18.67 0.65
CA TYR A 37 1.38 -19.20 -0.50
C TYR A 37 -0.13 -19.26 -0.26
N PHE A 38 -0.54 -19.74 0.92
CA PHE A 38 -1.95 -19.79 1.29
C PHE A 38 -2.56 -18.39 1.42
N GLN A 39 -1.86 -17.45 2.07
CA GLN A 39 -2.30 -16.07 2.18
C GLN A 39 -2.44 -15.41 0.80
N THR A 40 -1.49 -15.61 -0.12
CA THR A 40 -1.59 -15.12 -1.51
C THR A 40 -2.83 -15.69 -2.20
N LYS A 41 -3.08 -16.99 -2.08
CA LYS A 41 -4.28 -17.63 -2.66
C LYS A 41 -5.59 -17.08 -2.10
N GLU A 42 -5.66 -16.81 -0.80
CA GLU A 42 -6.85 -16.18 -0.20
C GLU A 42 -7.02 -14.73 -0.68
N CYS A 43 -5.93 -13.96 -0.77
CA CYS A 43 -5.96 -12.61 -1.34
C CYS A 43 -6.44 -12.60 -2.80
N ASP A 44 -5.98 -13.54 -3.63
CA ASP A 44 -6.42 -13.67 -5.03
C ASP A 44 -7.94 -13.89 -5.11
N LYS A 45 -8.48 -14.80 -4.28
CA LYS A 45 -9.93 -15.06 -4.21
C LYS A 45 -10.73 -13.82 -3.77
N ILE A 46 -10.20 -13.05 -2.81
CA ILE A 46 -10.84 -11.80 -2.37
C ILE A 46 -10.79 -10.76 -3.49
N GLY A 47 -9.65 -10.64 -4.16
CA GLY A 47 -9.44 -9.77 -5.31
C GLY A 47 -10.45 -10.06 -6.41
N GLU A 48 -10.52 -11.32 -6.88
CA GLU A 48 -11.47 -11.74 -7.91
C GLU A 48 -12.91 -11.35 -7.57
N LYS A 49 -13.37 -11.62 -6.34
CA LYS A 49 -14.71 -11.23 -5.88
C LYS A 49 -14.92 -9.72 -5.87
N LYS A 50 -13.96 -8.95 -5.36
CA LYS A 50 -14.07 -7.48 -5.28
C LYS A 50 -14.04 -6.83 -6.67
N PHE A 51 -13.14 -7.27 -7.55
CA PHE A 51 -12.97 -6.67 -8.88
C PHE A 51 -14.06 -7.10 -9.87
N TYR A 52 -14.55 -8.34 -9.80
CA TYR A 52 -15.69 -8.79 -10.62
C TYR A 52 -16.98 -8.01 -10.31
N ASN A 53 -17.22 -7.67 -9.03
CA ASN A 53 -18.35 -6.85 -8.64
C ASN A 53 -18.19 -5.39 -9.08
N ARG A 54 -16.96 -4.88 -9.14
CA ARG A 54 -16.66 -3.49 -9.54
C ARG A 54 -16.85 -3.26 -11.05
N SER A 55 -16.58 -4.24 -11.91
CA SER A 55 -16.74 -4.10 -13.37
C SER A 55 -18.21 -4.00 -13.80
N ASN A 56 -19.12 -4.66 -13.07
CA ASN A 56 -20.56 -4.65 -13.35
C ASN A 56 -21.27 -3.36 -12.88
N GLU A 57 -20.63 -2.58 -12.02
CA GLU A 57 -21.16 -1.31 -11.48
C GLU A 57 -20.45 -0.08 -12.08
N SER A 58 -19.89 -0.22 -13.28
CA SER A 58 -19.18 0.83 -14.01
C SER A 58 -20.10 1.93 -14.57
N LYS A 59 -20.91 2.54 -13.70
CA LYS A 59 -21.20 3.97 -13.85
C LYS A 59 -19.97 4.68 -13.32
N SER A 60 -19.26 5.38 -14.20
CA SER A 60 -18.20 6.31 -13.87
C SER A 60 -18.68 7.22 -12.73
N LYS A 61 -18.34 6.88 -11.48
CA LYS A 61 -18.49 7.79 -10.35
C LYS A 61 -17.52 8.92 -10.65
N SER A 62 -18.04 10.04 -11.15
CA SER A 62 -17.26 11.25 -11.29
C SER A 62 -16.62 11.53 -9.93
N ILE A 63 -15.29 11.56 -9.88
CA ILE A 63 -14.57 11.83 -8.65
C ILE A 63 -14.99 13.23 -8.19
N GLN A 64 -15.76 13.29 -7.11
CA GLN A 64 -16.22 14.55 -6.56
C GLN A 64 -15.09 15.16 -5.73
N ILE A 65 -14.35 16.08 -6.34
CA ILE A 65 -13.29 16.79 -5.66
C ILE A 65 -13.91 17.92 -4.84
N HIS A 66 -13.54 18.01 -3.56
CA HIS A 66 -13.97 19.12 -2.72
C HIS A 66 -13.36 20.43 -3.24
N PRO A 67 -14.13 21.52 -3.47
CA PRO A 67 -13.64 22.74 -4.11
C PRO A 67 -12.43 23.39 -3.42
N GLN A 68 -12.26 23.14 -2.12
CA GLN A 68 -11.16 23.65 -1.30
C GLN A 68 -9.98 22.67 -1.14
N ALA A 69 -10.08 21.45 -1.66
CA ALA A 69 -9.00 20.47 -1.57
C ALA A 69 -7.92 20.76 -2.62
N ILE A 70 -6.66 20.57 -2.23
CA ILE A 70 -5.49 20.91 -3.04
C ILE A 70 -4.63 19.66 -3.16
N TYR A 71 -4.60 19.10 -4.37
CA TYR A 71 -3.93 17.84 -4.71
C TYR A 71 -2.57 18.04 -5.35
N THR A 72 -2.14 19.30 -5.51
CA THR A 72 -0.80 19.61 -6.00
C THR A 72 0.22 19.45 -4.87
N SER A 73 1.46 19.11 -5.25
CA SER A 73 2.55 19.03 -4.30
C SER A 73 2.81 20.39 -3.63
N ARG A 74 3.16 20.34 -2.34
CA ARG A 74 3.49 21.51 -1.53
C ARG A 74 4.75 21.23 -0.75
N LEU A 75 5.61 22.24 -0.61
CA LEU A 75 6.81 22.11 0.20
C LEU A 75 6.42 21.89 1.67
N LEU A 76 6.86 20.77 2.23
CA LEU A 76 6.63 20.43 3.62
C LEU A 76 7.70 21.07 4.51
N ASN A 77 7.29 21.92 5.47
CA ASN A 77 8.22 22.50 6.44
C ASN A 77 8.52 21.51 7.57
N VAL A 78 9.56 20.70 7.39
CA VAL A 78 9.97 19.65 8.34
C VAL A 78 10.43 20.17 9.71
N LYS A 79 10.86 21.44 9.82
CA LYS A 79 11.43 21.97 11.08
C LYS A 79 10.41 22.08 12.22
N ASN A 80 9.13 22.22 11.88
CA ASN A 80 8.05 22.43 12.84
C ASN A 80 7.13 21.20 12.99
N LEU A 81 7.55 20.04 12.47
CA LEU A 81 6.77 18.81 12.60
C LEU A 81 7.02 18.14 13.95
N PRO A 82 6.00 17.53 14.58
CA PRO A 82 6.20 16.68 15.73
C PRO A 82 7.08 15.49 15.37
N LYS A 83 7.77 14.91 16.37
CA LYS A 83 8.51 13.66 16.17
C LYS A 83 7.54 12.56 15.73
N PRO A 84 7.94 11.68 14.79
CA PRO A 84 7.11 10.54 14.44
C PRO A 84 6.97 9.63 15.67
N VAL A 85 5.76 9.11 15.89
CA VAL A 85 5.42 8.22 17.00
C VAL A 85 4.77 6.96 16.44
N ASN A 86 5.14 5.80 16.99
CA ASN A 86 4.51 4.54 16.65
C ASN A 86 3.05 4.54 17.14
N SER A 87 2.12 4.11 16.28
CA SER A 87 0.74 3.88 16.72
C SER A 87 0.70 2.65 17.64
N THR A 88 0.26 2.85 18.88
CA THR A 88 0.21 1.80 19.91
C THR A 88 -0.90 0.77 19.67
N ASP A 89 -1.83 1.03 18.73
CA ASP A 89 -3.18 0.44 18.77
C ASP A 89 -3.67 -0.17 17.45
N LEU A 90 -2.76 -0.66 16.60
CA LEU A 90 -3.14 -1.35 15.35
C LEU A 90 -3.09 -2.87 15.42
N LEU A 91 -2.58 -3.46 16.51
CA LEU A 91 -2.41 -4.91 16.59
C LEU A 91 -3.74 -5.67 16.64
N SER A 92 -4.79 -5.05 17.21
CA SER A 92 -6.16 -5.59 17.27
C SER A 92 -6.99 -5.27 16.02
N ILE A 93 -6.73 -4.15 15.35
CA ILE A 93 -7.51 -3.70 14.19
C ILE A 93 -7.00 -4.34 12.88
N GLN A 94 -5.69 -4.60 12.76
CA GLN A 94 -5.10 -5.03 11.47
C GLN A 94 -5.38 -6.46 11.04
N ILE A 95 -5.78 -7.37 11.92
CA ILE A 95 -6.10 -8.75 11.49
C ILE A 95 -7.54 -8.83 10.94
N ASN A 96 -8.46 -7.98 11.44
CA ASN A 96 -9.85 -7.96 10.97
C ASN A 96 -10.12 -6.92 9.86
N SER A 97 -9.32 -5.84 9.77
CA SER A 97 -9.64 -4.68 8.91
C SER A 97 -8.90 -4.62 7.57
N VAL A 98 -8.12 -5.64 7.19
CA VAL A 98 -7.57 -5.73 5.81
C VAL A 98 -8.72 -5.77 4.78
N SER A 99 -9.93 -6.16 5.21
CA SER A 99 -11.15 -6.11 4.40
C SER A 99 -11.67 -4.69 4.14
N GLU A 100 -11.63 -3.77 5.12
CA GLU A 100 -12.23 -2.42 5.05
C GLU A 100 -11.22 -1.31 4.69
N CYS A 101 -9.94 -1.45 5.02
CA CYS A 101 -8.95 -0.38 4.81
C CYS A 101 -8.52 -0.22 3.32
N LEU A 102 -8.93 -1.15 2.46
CA LEU A 102 -8.73 -1.06 1.00
C LEU A 102 -9.91 -0.41 0.26
N ASP A 103 -10.91 0.11 0.97
CA ASP A 103 -12.01 0.88 0.36
C ASP A 103 -11.60 2.33 0.03
N VAL A 104 -10.31 2.69 0.15
CA VAL A 104 -9.76 3.80 -0.63
C VAL A 104 -9.78 3.35 -2.08
N GLN A 105 -10.85 3.73 -2.78
CA GLN A 105 -11.11 3.47 -4.18
C GLN A 105 -10.02 4.08 -5.07
N LEU A 106 -8.83 3.48 -5.07
CA LEU A 106 -7.84 3.75 -6.09
C LEU A 106 -8.40 3.20 -7.40
N SER A 107 -8.73 4.10 -8.30
CA SER A 107 -9.10 3.80 -9.68
C SER A 107 -7.84 3.46 -10.47
N GLU A 108 -8.00 2.68 -11.53
CA GLU A 108 -6.89 2.30 -12.43
C GLU A 108 -6.17 3.54 -13.02
N LEU A 109 -6.84 4.69 -13.07
CA LEU A 109 -6.29 5.99 -13.47
C LEU A 109 -5.22 6.51 -12.48
N GLU A 110 -5.41 6.33 -11.18
CA GLU A 110 -4.45 6.79 -10.16
C GLU A 110 -3.16 5.96 -10.16
N LEU A 111 -3.21 4.70 -10.59
CA LEU A 111 -1.99 3.90 -10.78
C LEU A 111 -1.23 4.33 -12.03
N ASN A 112 -1.93 4.61 -13.14
CA ASN A 112 -1.28 5.04 -14.38
C ASN A 112 -0.57 6.39 -14.25
N GLU A 113 -1.10 7.35 -13.48
CA GLU A 113 -0.40 8.62 -13.24
C GLU A 113 0.91 8.45 -12.46
N ILE A 114 0.99 7.50 -11.51
CA ILE A 114 2.20 7.22 -10.74
C ILE A 114 3.31 6.60 -11.61
N TYR A 115 2.95 5.79 -12.61
CA TYR A 115 3.92 5.15 -13.51
C TYR A 115 4.43 6.05 -14.64
N GLN A 116 3.76 7.18 -14.92
CA GLN A 116 4.14 8.07 -16.03
C GLN A 116 5.14 9.17 -15.67
N ASP A 117 5.49 9.37 -14.39
CA ASP A 117 6.49 10.38 -13.97
C ASP A 117 7.96 9.94 -14.19
N LYS A 118 8.20 8.94 -15.05
CA LYS A 118 9.55 8.58 -15.52
C LYS A 118 9.61 8.58 -17.03
N GLY A 119 9.55 9.77 -17.63
CA GLY A 119 9.88 9.96 -19.04
C GLY A 119 9.84 11.41 -19.49
N SER A 120 11.02 11.98 -19.76
CA SER A 120 11.32 13.35 -20.26
C SER A 120 11.22 14.45 -19.19
N ASN A 121 12.26 15.19 -18.83
CA ASN A 121 13.31 15.79 -19.64
C ASN A 121 14.64 15.91 -18.87
N ILE A 122 15.74 15.44 -19.46
CA ILE A 122 17.08 15.99 -19.26
C ILE A 122 17.64 16.22 -20.67
N GLU A 123 17.84 17.51 -20.96
CA GLU A 123 18.54 18.17 -22.09
C GLU A 123 18.20 17.79 -23.54
#